data_AF-A0A915B6Z2-F1
#
_entry.id   AF-A0A915B6Z2-F1
#
_cell.length_a   1.000
_cell.length_b   1.000
_cell.length_c   1.000
_cell.angle_alpha   90.00
_cell.angle_beta   90.00
_cell.angle_gamma   90.00
#
_symmetry.space_group_name_H-M   'P 1'
#
loop_
_entity.id
_entity.type
_entity.pdbx_description
1 polymer ?
#
loop_
_entity_poly.entity_id
_entity_poly.type
_entity_poly.pdbx_seq_one_letter_code
_entity_poly.pdbx_strand_id
1 'polypeptide(L)'
;LQFLVPEVSRKDLGILGTFCGASMIFEHRGDIYAMKKVGIFCDIGPMSCFVSRHCIPPDMEFEPNANPPCYKTQDESVVIKQDDEIRVKLIGTRVDAADIFAIGTLMDDYLGLSANE
;
A
#
# COMPACT_ATOMS: atom_id res chain seq x y z
N LEU A 1 -8.11 10.02 16.37
CA LEU A 1 -6.78 9.71 16.95
C LEU A 1 -5.73 10.19 15.96
N GLN A 2 -5.02 11.25 16.29
CA GLN A 2 -3.91 11.75 15.48
C GLN A 2 -2.66 11.07 16.04
N PHE A 3 -2.17 10.04 15.34
CA PHE A 3 -0.96 9.34 15.75
C PHE A 3 0.25 10.20 15.40
N LEU A 4 0.85 10.80 16.43
CA LEU A 4 2.18 11.39 16.40
C LEU A 4 3.19 10.26 16.18
N VAL A 5 3.78 10.21 14.99
CA VAL A 5 4.95 9.37 14.73
C VAL A 5 6.17 10.17 15.18
N PRO A 6 6.98 9.67 16.13
CA PRO A 6 8.26 10.29 16.49
C PRO A 6 9.18 10.30 15.26
N GLU A 7 9.97 11.36 15.07
CA GLU A 7 10.90 11.57 13.96
C GLU A 7 11.78 10.35 13.69
N VAL A 8 11.34 9.44 12.82
CA VAL A 8 12.19 8.41 12.24
C VAL A 8 13.14 9.10 11.26
N SER A 9 14.44 8.94 11.52
CA SER A 9 15.56 9.56 10.82
C SER A 9 15.42 9.46 9.29
N ARG A 10 15.15 10.61 8.68
CA ARG A 10 14.86 10.84 7.25
C ARG A 10 15.96 10.46 6.25
N LYS A 11 17.10 9.90 6.69
CA LYS A 11 18.29 9.73 5.83
C LYS A 11 18.50 8.32 5.27
N ASP A 12 17.89 7.29 5.87
CA ASP A 12 18.18 5.90 5.48
C ASP A 12 17.25 5.32 4.40
N LEU A 13 16.10 5.95 4.11
CA LEU A 13 15.10 5.40 3.18
C LEU A 13 15.16 5.94 1.73
N GLY A 14 16.12 6.80 1.35
CA GLY A 14 16.27 7.22 -0.05
C GLY A 14 15.03 7.91 -0.67
N ILE A 15 14.24 8.62 0.14
CA ILE A 15 12.91 9.10 -0.23
C ILE A 15 12.98 10.45 -0.97
N LEU A 16 12.82 10.43 -2.29
CA LEU A 16 12.54 11.64 -3.09
C LEU A 16 11.04 11.98 -2.98
N GLY A 17 10.69 12.91 -2.09
CA GLY A 17 9.31 13.39 -1.91
C GLY A 17 9.23 14.92 -1.75
N THR A 18 8.33 15.55 -2.50
CA THR A 18 8.09 17.00 -2.50
C THR A 18 7.42 17.45 -1.20
N PHE A 19 8.05 18.38 -0.47
CA PHE A 19 7.52 18.98 0.74
C PHE A 19 6.43 20.01 0.42
N CYS A 20 5.18 19.73 0.79
CA CYS A 20 4.15 20.76 0.92
C CYS A 20 3.50 20.66 2.32
N GLY A 21 3.79 21.65 3.17
CA GLY A 21 3.10 22.00 4.44
C GLY A 21 2.43 20.88 5.25
N ALA A 22 3.14 20.40 6.28
CA ALA A 22 2.61 19.63 7.43
C ALA A 22 2.02 18.22 7.23
N SER A 23 1.82 17.73 5.99
CA SER A 23 1.42 16.34 5.74
C SER A 23 2.36 15.70 4.73
N MET A 24 3.23 14.83 5.23
CA MET A 24 4.18 14.08 4.41
C MET A 24 3.44 12.93 3.72
N ILE A 25 2.83 13.22 2.58
CA ILE A 25 2.14 12.22 1.76
C ILE A 25 3.21 11.49 0.95
N PHE A 26 3.66 10.35 1.45
CA PHE A 26 4.57 9.50 0.71
C PHE A 26 3.80 8.42 -0.05
N GLU A 27 3.91 8.46 -1.37
CA GLU A 27 3.60 7.32 -2.22
C GLU A 27 4.80 6.38 -2.20
N HIS A 28 4.56 5.12 -1.88
CA HIS A 28 5.60 4.10 -1.80
C HIS A 28 5.21 2.88 -2.61
N ARG A 29 6.22 2.26 -3.21
CA ARG A 29 6.07 0.97 -3.87
C ARG A 29 6.23 -0.13 -2.83
N GLY A 30 5.33 -1.09 -2.84
CA GLY A 30 5.36 -2.24 -1.96
C GLY A 30 5.03 -3.52 -2.71
N ASP A 31 5.69 -4.60 -2.32
CA ASP A 31 5.53 -5.92 -2.92
C ASP A 31 4.43 -6.68 -2.20
N ILE A 32 3.46 -7.20 -2.94
CA ILE A 32 2.33 -7.91 -2.36
C ILE A 32 2.74 -9.33 -2.01
N TYR A 33 2.76 -9.66 -0.72
CA TYR A 33 3.03 -11.02 -0.27
C TYR A 33 1.75 -11.81 0.06
N ALA A 34 0.63 -11.14 0.32
CA ALA A 34 -0.63 -11.82 0.61
C ALA A 34 -1.87 -11.00 0.26
N MET A 35 -2.91 -11.68 -0.24
CA MET A 35 -4.22 -11.11 -0.52
C MET A 35 -5.32 -11.82 0.26
N LYS A 36 -6.26 -11.05 0.81
CA LYS A 36 -7.42 -11.58 1.52
C LYS A 36 -8.64 -10.71 1.22
N LYS A 37 -9.83 -11.26 1.50
CA LYS A 37 -11.09 -10.50 1.40
C LYS A 37 -11.12 -9.21 2.23
N VAL A 38 -10.36 -9.19 3.34
CA VAL A 38 -10.25 -8.03 4.23
C VAL A 38 -9.40 -6.89 3.64
N GLY A 39 -8.54 -7.19 2.68
CA GLY A 39 -7.56 -6.24 2.13
C GLY A 39 -6.31 -6.90 1.56
N ILE A 40 -5.38 -6.06 1.14
CA ILE A 40 -4.11 -6.42 0.54
C ILE A 40 -3.00 -6.21 1.57
N PHE A 41 -2.09 -7.17 1.66
CA PHE A 41 -0.89 -7.09 2.48
C PHE A 41 0.33 -7.00 1.57
N CYS A 42 1.09 -5.94 1.75
CA CYS A 42 2.29 -5.64 0.97
C CYS A 42 3.41 -5.18 1.90
N ASP A 43 4.64 -5.52 1.56
CA ASP A 43 5.81 -5.05 2.29
C ASP A 43 6.49 -3.91 1.51
N ILE A 44 6.77 -2.82 2.21
CA ILE A 44 7.48 -1.65 1.70
C ILE A 44 8.86 -1.66 2.35
N GLY A 45 9.78 -2.42 1.74
CA GLY A 45 11.10 -2.69 2.32
C GLY A 45 10.98 -3.35 3.70
N PRO A 46 11.51 -2.76 4.79
CA PRO A 46 11.41 -3.32 6.13
C PRO A 46 10.07 -3.02 6.85
N MET A 47 9.13 -2.34 6.19
CA MET A 47 7.84 -1.94 6.77
C MET A 47 6.70 -2.77 6.19
N SER A 48 5.84 -3.33 7.04
CA SER A 48 4.65 -4.05 6.56
C SER A 48 3.47 -3.10 6.38
N CYS A 49 2.91 -3.05 5.18
CA CYS A 49 1.79 -2.20 4.81
C CYS A 49 0.50 -3.01 4.60
N PHE A 50 -0.57 -2.54 5.22
CA PHE A 50 -1.91 -3.11 5.06
C PHE A 50 -2.85 -2.11 4.39
N VAL A 51 -3.44 -2.52 3.28
CA VAL A 51 -4.49 -1.76 2.58
C VAL A 51 -5.82 -2.45 2.82
N SER A 52 -6.68 -1.82 3.63
CA SER A 52 -7.99 -2.38 3.93
C SER A 52 -8.90 -2.38 2.70
N ARG A 53 -9.87 -3.29 2.62
CA ARG A 53 -10.86 -3.31 1.51
C ARG A 53 -11.64 -1.99 1.38
N HIS A 54 -11.82 -1.26 2.48
CA HIS A 54 -12.46 0.06 2.49
C HIS A 54 -11.55 1.17 1.95
N CYS A 55 -10.26 0.90 1.76
CA CYS A 55 -9.28 1.80 1.14
C CYS A 55 -8.89 1.32 -0.26
N ILE A 56 -9.57 0.29 -0.78
CA ILE A 56 -9.48 -0.16 -2.17
C ILE A 56 -10.74 0.38 -2.87
N PRO A 57 -10.62 0.99 -4.05
CA PRO A 57 -11.78 1.47 -4.77
C PRO A 57 -12.79 0.33 -5.04
N PRO A 58 -14.10 0.65 -5.09
CA PRO A 58 -15.17 -0.35 -5.11
C PRO A 58 -15.26 -1.10 -6.45
N ASP A 59 -14.68 -0.56 -7.51
CA ASP A 59 -14.56 -1.15 -8.85
C ASP A 59 -13.69 -2.41 -8.89
N MET A 60 -12.78 -2.58 -7.94
CA MET A 60 -11.96 -3.77 -7.78
C MET A 60 -12.68 -4.86 -6.98
N GLU A 61 -12.87 -6.01 -7.60
CA GLU A 61 -13.45 -7.20 -7.00
C GLU A 61 -12.37 -8.21 -6.60
N PHE A 62 -12.56 -8.84 -5.44
CA PHE A 62 -11.67 -9.89 -4.95
C PHE A 62 -12.10 -11.25 -5.49
N GLU A 63 -11.22 -11.93 -6.20
CA GLU A 63 -11.43 -13.30 -6.67
C GLU A 63 -10.64 -14.30 -5.81
N PRO A 64 -11.28 -14.99 -4.85
CA PRO A 64 -10.64 -16.04 -4.07
C PRO A 64 -10.42 -17.34 -4.86
N ASN A 65 -11.12 -17.51 -5.98
CA ASN A 65 -11.03 -18.71 -6.82
C ASN A 65 -9.84 -18.68 -7.79
N ALA A 66 -9.23 -17.51 -7.99
CA ALA A 66 -8.00 -17.39 -8.74
C ALA A 66 -6.87 -18.08 -7.95
N ASN A 67 -5.97 -18.77 -8.67
CA ASN A 67 -4.82 -19.42 -8.05
C ASN A 67 -3.54 -18.89 -8.74
N PRO A 68 -2.89 -17.85 -8.19
CA PRO A 68 -3.09 -17.23 -6.86
C PRO A 68 -4.30 -16.26 -6.77
N PRO A 69 -4.83 -15.98 -5.56
CA PRO A 69 -5.93 -15.03 -5.36
C PRO A 69 -5.57 -13.64 -5.90
N CYS A 70 -6.54 -12.95 -6.52
CA CYS A 70 -6.29 -11.67 -7.15
C CYS A 70 -7.41 -10.64 -6.89
N TYR A 71 -7.05 -9.36 -7.01
CA TYR A 71 -8.00 -8.26 -7.13
C TYR A 71 -8.02 -7.81 -8.59
N LYS A 72 -9.21 -7.77 -9.20
CA LYS A 72 -9.35 -7.30 -10.58
C LYS A 72 -10.46 -6.27 -10.70
N THR A 73 -10.26 -5.31 -11.58
CA THR A 73 -11.32 -4.38 -12.00
C THR A 73 -12.33 -5.10 -12.88
N GLN A 74 -13.59 -4.63 -12.92
CA GLN A 74 -14.62 -5.18 -13.81
C GLN A 74 -14.21 -5.17 -15.30
N ASP A 75 -13.45 -4.16 -15.70
CA ASP A 75 -12.96 -4.02 -17.08
C ASP A 75 -11.70 -4.87 -17.38
N GLU A 76 -11.23 -5.66 -16.40
CA GLU A 76 -9.98 -6.45 -16.46
C GLU A 76 -8.71 -5.66 -16.85
N SER A 77 -8.79 -4.32 -16.80
CA SER A 77 -7.68 -3.41 -17.11
C SER A 77 -6.57 -3.46 -16.07
N VAL A 78 -6.92 -3.69 -14.79
CA VAL A 78 -5.98 -3.81 -13.68
C VAL A 78 -6.23 -5.12 -12.95
N VAL A 79 -5.20 -5.98 -12.88
CA VAL A 79 -5.25 -7.28 -12.21
C VAL A 79 -4.09 -7.40 -11.25
N ILE A 80 -4.36 -7.11 -9.98
CA ILE A 80 -3.38 -7.18 -8.91
C ILE A 80 -3.31 -8.62 -8.38
N LYS A 81 -2.11 -9.21 -8.31
CA LYS A 81 -1.85 -10.55 -7.81
C LYS A 81 -0.82 -10.54 -6.69
N GLN A 82 -0.67 -11.69 -6.04
CA GLN A 82 0.49 -11.93 -5.19
C GLN A 82 1.77 -11.83 -6.04
N ASP A 83 2.83 -11.30 -5.43
CA ASP A 83 4.13 -10.96 -6.02
C ASP A 83 4.13 -9.75 -6.98
N ASP A 84 3.00 -9.05 -7.14
CA ASP A 84 2.98 -7.78 -7.85
C ASP A 84 3.42 -6.60 -6.96
N GLU A 85 3.98 -5.59 -7.61
CA GLU A 85 4.36 -4.32 -6.97
C GLU A 85 3.21 -3.32 -7.08
N ILE A 86 2.79 -2.75 -5.95
CA ILE A 86 1.76 -1.71 -5.90
C ILE A 86 2.30 -0.40 -5.36
N ARG A 87 1.83 0.69 -5.94
CA ARG A 87 2.00 2.03 -5.41
C ARG A 87 0.84 2.36 -4.49
N VAL A 88 1.14 2.53 -3.21
CA VAL A 88 0.19 2.87 -2.16
C VAL A 88 0.56 4.20 -1.53
N LYS A 89 -0.45 4.94 -1.09
CA LYS A 89 -0.25 6.14 -0.29
C LYS A 89 -0.43 5.81 1.18
N LEU A 90 0.59 6.07 1.97
CA LEU A 90 0.53 5.82 3.42
C LEU A 90 -0.32 6.89 4.10
N ILE A 91 -1.36 6.47 4.82
CA ILE A 91 -2.22 7.35 5.62
C ILE A 91 -1.70 7.43 7.06
N GLY A 92 -1.11 6.35 7.56
CA GLY A 92 -0.56 6.31 8.90
C GLY A 92 0.41 5.17 9.08
N THR A 93 1.35 5.35 10.00
CA THR A 93 2.30 4.31 10.39
C THR A 93 2.24 4.12 11.90
N ARG A 94 2.33 2.86 12.30
CA ARG A 94 2.47 2.41 13.68
C ARG A 94 3.83 1.77 13.83
N VAL A 95 4.66 2.34 14.70
CA VAL A 95 5.98 1.79 15.01
C VAL A 95 5.86 1.01 16.32
N ASP A 96 6.20 -0.28 16.29
CA ASP A 96 6.42 -1.10 17.47
C ASP A 96 7.94 -1.35 17.66
N ALA A 97 8.35 -1.95 18.78
CA ALA A 97 9.76 -2.09 19.15
C ALA A 97 10.59 -3.00 18.21
N ALA A 98 9.93 -3.90 17.48
CA ALA A 98 10.56 -4.84 16.55
C ALA A 98 10.21 -4.57 15.09
N ASP A 99 9.01 -4.03 14.81
CA ASP A 99 8.45 -3.92 13.47
C ASP A 99 7.73 -2.59 13.25
N ILE A 100 7.71 -2.13 11.99
CA ILE A 100 6.97 -0.94 11.57
C ILE A 100 5.80 -1.40 10.71
N PHE A 101 4.60 -1.04 11.14
CA PHE A 101 3.37 -1.28 10.40
C PHE A 101 2.90 0.02 9.77
N ALA A 102 2.36 -0.07 8.55
CA ALA A 102 1.79 1.04 7.83
C ALA A 102 0.37 0.70 7.38
N ILE A 103 -0.48 1.71 7.31
CA ILE A 103 -1.83 1.60 6.74
C ILE A 103 -1.86 2.50 5.52
N GLY A 104 -2.19 1.91 4.37
CA GLY A 104 -2.22 2.59 3.08
C GLY A 104 -3.62 2.69 2.49
N THR A 105 -3.75 3.57 1.50
CA THR A 105 -4.91 3.65 0.60
C THR A 105 -4.49 3.52 -0.85
N LEU A 106 -5.45 3.07 -1.67
CA LEU A 106 -5.40 3.00 -3.13
C LEU A 106 -6.49 3.88 -3.78
N MET A 107 -7.19 4.71 -3.01
CA MET A 107 -8.30 5.55 -3.50
C MET A 107 -7.88 6.89 -4.12
N ASP A 108 -6.61 7.26 -4.03
CA ASP A 108 -6.11 8.48 -4.69
C ASP A 108 -5.69 8.20 -6.14
N ASP A 109 -5.59 9.29 -6.91
CA ASP A 109 -5.12 9.25 -8.29
C ASP A 109 -3.67 8.75 -8.39
N TYR A 110 -3.35 8.02 -9.46
CA TYR A 110 -2.02 7.42 -9.73
C TYR A 110 -1.57 6.31 -8.77
N LEU A 111 -2.46 5.84 -7.90
CA LEU A 111 -2.22 4.65 -7.07
C LEU A 111 -2.69 3.37 -7.76
N GLY A 112 -2.15 2.23 -7.31
CA GLY A 112 -2.51 0.91 -7.84
C GLY A 112 -1.30 0.11 -8.30
N LEU A 113 -1.47 -0.68 -9.34
CA LEU A 113 -0.42 -1.53 -9.90
C LEU A 113 0.72 -0.68 -10.47
N SER A 114 1.93 -0.88 -9.95
CA SER A 114 3.15 -0.34 -10.56
C SER A 114 3.56 -1.34 -11.62
N ALA A 115 3.06 -1.18 -12.85
CA ALA A 115 3.40 -2.06 -13.96
C ALA A 115 4.94 -2.13 -14.12
N ASN A 116 5.49 -3.33 -13.93
CA ASN A 116 6.83 -3.67 -14.37
C ASN A 116 6.73 -4.00 -15.85
N GLU A 117 7.17 -3.09 -16.71
CA GLU A 117 7.51 -3.41 -18.11
C GLU A 117 8.87 -4.10 -18.17
#